data_AF-A0A2G9U7K1-F1
#
_entry.id   AF-A0A2G9U7K1-F1
#
_cell.length_a   1.000
_cell.length_b   1.000
_cell.length_c   1.000
_cell.angle_alpha   90.00
_cell.angle_beta   90.00
_cell.angle_gamma   90.00
#
_symmetry.space_group_name_H-M   'P 1'
#
loop_
_entity.id
_entity.type
_entity.pdbx_description
1 polymer ?
#
loop_
_entity_poly.entity_id
_entity_poly.type
_entity_poly.pdbx_seq_one_letter_code
_entity_poly.pdbx_strand_id
1 'polypeptide(L)'
;MRITEPALVDAVEKIADLEQRSQEHPLRKMKEFEDIKKQWMAKDQAKKEHRILREELHKAQSVLHMDELTQRKRLLRRLQYADNNDIITDKGRCACELSASDELMLTEMLYAGVFTDLSSAQVAALLSCFVFEENAKTPKLAEELSGCLRKLHVSV
;
A
#
# COMPACT_ATOMS: atom_id res chain seq x y z
N MET A 1 18.93 44.18 16.27
CA MET A 1 17.53 43.87 15.90
C MET A 1 16.73 43.74 17.18
N ARG A 2 15.54 44.36 17.31
CA ARG A 2 14.70 44.30 18.52
C ARG A 2 13.59 43.26 18.33
N ILE A 3 13.93 41.98 18.44
CA ILE A 3 12.95 40.88 18.36
C ILE A 3 12.59 40.48 19.79
N THR A 4 11.31 40.55 20.13
CA THR A 4 10.79 40.36 21.50
C THR A 4 9.82 39.18 21.60
N GLU A 5 9.80 38.31 20.59
CA GLU A 5 8.95 37.12 20.61
C GLU A 5 9.41 36.16 21.71
N PRO A 6 8.55 35.81 22.69
CA PRO A 6 8.95 35.02 23.86
C PRO A 6 9.60 33.67 23.51
N ALA A 7 9.07 32.97 22.51
CA ALA A 7 9.61 31.68 22.07
C ALA A 7 11.04 31.79 21.52
N LEU A 8 11.37 32.90 20.87
CA LEU A 8 12.71 33.16 20.35
C LEU A 8 13.66 33.54 21.47
N VAL A 9 13.21 34.36 22.43
CA VAL A 9 14.01 34.74 23.60
C VAL A 9 14.38 33.50 24.42
N ASP A 10 13.41 32.63 24.71
CA ASP A 10 13.62 31.37 25.43
C ASP A 10 14.58 30.42 24.68
N ALA A 11 14.49 30.36 23.34
CA ALA A 11 15.39 29.55 22.53
C ALA A 11 16.83 30.06 22.57
N VAL A 12 17.03 31.39 22.53
CA VAL A 12 18.34 32.02 22.61
C VAL A 12 18.95 31.81 24.00
N GLU A 13 18.17 31.96 25.07
CA GLU A 13 18.63 31.67 26.44
C GLU A 13 19.05 30.21 26.60
N LYS A 14 18.29 29.27 26.02
CA LYS A 14 18.67 27.85 26.00
C LYS A 14 19.95 27.58 25.21
N ILE A 15 20.17 28.25 24.09
CA ILE A 15 21.42 28.13 23.32
C ILE A 15 22.59 28.59 24.19
N ALA A 16 22.46 29.74 24.86
CA ALA A 16 23.50 30.26 25.75
C ALA A 16 23.84 29.30 26.89
N ASP A 17 22.82 28.72 27.56
CA ASP A 17 23.03 27.69 28.60
C ASP A 17 23.76 26.45 28.04
N LEU A 18 23.34 25.95 26.88
CA LEU A 18 23.94 24.78 26.25
C LEU A 18 25.38 25.03 25.82
N GLU A 19 25.70 26.23 25.31
CA GLU A 19 27.05 26.63 24.94
C GLU A 19 27.96 26.69 26.17
N GLN A 20 27.51 27.32 27.25
CA GLN A 20 28.25 27.38 28.51
C GLN A 20 28.54 25.98 29.05
N ARG A 21 27.51 25.13 29.15
CA ARG A 21 27.65 23.74 29.62
C ARG A 21 28.56 22.92 28.72
N SER A 22 28.55 23.18 27.41
CA SER A 22 29.46 22.54 26.47
C SER A 22 30.92 22.91 26.75
N GLN A 23 31.20 24.20 26.98
CA GLN A 23 32.56 24.70 27.26
C GLN A 23 33.10 24.18 28.60
N GLU A 24 32.26 24.12 29.62
CA GLU A 24 32.64 23.67 30.96
C GLU A 24 32.83 22.15 31.06
N HIS A 25 32.33 21.39 30.08
CA HIS A 25 32.32 19.93 30.11
C HIS A 25 33.73 19.33 30.25
N PRO A 26 33.95 18.37 31.19
CA PRO A 26 35.27 17.80 31.46
C PRO A 26 35.97 17.21 30.23
N LEU A 27 35.22 16.61 29.29
CA LEU A 27 35.79 16.08 28.04
C LEU A 27 36.47 17.15 27.19
N ARG A 28 35.99 18.40 27.17
CA ARG A 28 36.62 19.49 26.38
C ARG A 28 37.98 19.92 26.92
N LYS A 29 38.28 19.60 28.19
CA LYS A 29 39.54 19.93 28.85
C LYS A 29 40.62 18.85 28.64
N MET A 30 40.28 17.73 28.01
CA MET A 30 41.22 16.65 27.70
C MET A 30 42.06 17.01 26.47
N LYS A 31 43.34 16.61 26.47
CA LYS A 31 44.26 16.90 25.35
C LYS A 31 43.86 16.17 24.08
N GLU A 32 43.27 14.99 24.24
CA GLU A 32 42.83 14.09 23.17
C GLU A 32 41.38 14.37 22.73
N PHE A 33 40.76 15.47 23.17
CA PHE A 33 39.34 15.76 22.91
C PHE A 33 38.97 15.69 21.42
N GLU A 34 39.77 16.29 20.54
CA GLU A 34 39.47 16.29 19.10
C GLU A 34 39.55 14.88 18.49
N ASP A 35 40.48 14.04 18.96
CA ASP A 35 40.58 12.64 18.52
C ASP A 35 39.42 11.80 19.03
N ILE A 36 39.06 11.96 20.32
CA ILE A 36 37.91 11.28 20.93
C ILE A 36 36.62 11.70 20.23
N LYS A 37 36.44 12.99 19.95
CA LYS A 37 35.30 13.54 19.23
C LYS A 37 35.21 12.95 17.82
N LYS A 38 36.33 12.90 17.09
CA LYS A 38 36.39 12.31 15.75
C LYS A 38 36.01 10.83 15.76
N GLN A 39 36.56 10.05 16.68
CA GLN A 39 36.24 8.63 16.83
C GLN A 39 34.77 8.41 17.21
N TRP A 40 34.25 9.22 18.13
CA TRP A 40 32.85 9.14 18.55
C TRP A 40 31.90 9.50 17.40
N MET A 41 32.20 10.55 16.63
CA MET A 41 31.41 10.92 15.45
C MET A 41 31.42 9.81 14.39
N ALA A 42 32.58 9.19 14.12
CA ALA A 42 32.66 8.05 13.21
C ALA A 42 31.86 6.84 13.71
N LYS A 43 31.91 6.55 15.02
CA LYS A 43 31.10 5.50 15.65
C LYS A 43 29.60 5.79 15.58
N ASP A 44 29.19 7.01 15.85
CA ASP A 44 27.78 7.43 15.78
C ASP A 44 27.25 7.32 14.35
N GLN A 45 28.05 7.72 13.37
CA GLN A 45 27.72 7.59 11.95
C GLN A 45 27.57 6.12 11.54
N ALA A 46 28.55 5.28 11.86
CA ALA A 46 28.48 3.84 11.58
C ALA A 46 27.28 3.17 12.28
N LYS A 47 26.93 3.61 13.49
CA LYS A 47 25.75 3.11 14.21
C LYS A 47 24.44 3.50 13.53
N LYS A 48 24.34 4.73 12.98
CA LYS A 48 23.18 5.18 12.20
C LYS A 48 23.05 4.37 10.91
N GLU A 49 24.15 4.21 10.17
CA GLU A 49 24.19 3.40 8.95
C GLU A 49 23.79 1.95 9.21
N HIS A 50 24.33 1.34 10.26
CA HIS A 50 23.95 -0.01 10.67
C HIS A 50 22.46 -0.11 11.01
N ARG A 51 21.86 0.91 11.67
CA ARG A 51 20.43 0.91 11.95
C ARG A 51 19.61 0.93 10.66
N ILE A 52 19.96 1.81 9.71
CA ILE A 52 19.27 1.93 8.42
C ILE A 52 19.39 0.62 7.63
N LEU A 53 20.61 0.10 7.47
CA LEU A 53 20.85 -1.15 6.75
C LEU A 53 20.14 -2.35 7.38
N ARG A 54 20.02 -2.39 8.71
CA ARG A 54 19.28 -3.43 9.42
C ARG A 54 17.77 -3.33 9.15
N GLU A 55 17.23 -2.12 9.12
CA GLU A 55 15.82 -1.88 8.75
C GLU A 55 15.56 -2.24 7.29
N GLU A 56 16.46 -1.90 6.37
CA GLU A 56 16.39 -2.28 4.96
C GLU A 56 16.47 -3.80 4.78
N LEU A 57 17.41 -4.46 5.45
CA LEU A 57 17.52 -5.91 5.45
C LEU A 57 16.24 -6.56 5.98
N HIS A 58 15.67 -6.03 7.07
CA HIS A 58 14.42 -6.55 7.62
C HIS A 58 13.26 -6.40 6.63
N LYS A 59 13.16 -5.26 5.93
CA LYS A 59 12.17 -5.06 4.87
C LYS A 59 12.38 -6.01 3.68
N ALA A 60 13.63 -6.22 3.27
CA ALA A 60 13.96 -7.14 2.19
C ALA A 60 13.70 -8.62 2.56
N GLN A 61 13.86 -8.98 3.83
CA GLN A 61 13.59 -10.32 4.37
C GLN A 61 12.11 -10.53 4.70
N SER A 62 11.39 -9.47 5.07
CA SER A 62 9.93 -9.54 5.19
C SER A 62 9.41 -9.91 3.82
N VAL A 63 8.68 -11.02 3.75
CA VAL A 63 8.06 -11.47 2.49
C VAL A 63 7.09 -10.36 2.10
N LEU A 64 7.52 -9.52 1.15
CA LEU A 64 6.91 -8.25 0.77
C LEU A 64 5.39 -8.35 0.52
N HIS A 65 4.89 -9.56 0.24
CA HIS A 65 3.49 -9.81 -0.11
C HIS A 65 2.70 -10.57 0.97
N MET A 66 3.21 -10.82 2.18
CA MET A 66 2.44 -11.57 3.21
C MET A 66 1.24 -10.80 3.71
N ASP A 67 1.37 -9.48 3.89
CA ASP A 67 0.25 -8.63 4.30
C ASP A 67 -0.79 -8.55 3.18
N GLU A 68 -0.34 -8.34 1.95
CA GLU A 68 -1.21 -8.32 0.78
C GLU A 68 -1.92 -9.66 0.57
N LEU A 69 -1.20 -10.78 0.66
CA LEU A 69 -1.77 -12.13 0.57
C LEU A 69 -2.83 -12.35 1.66
N THR A 70 -2.56 -11.89 2.88
CA THR A 70 -3.51 -12.00 4.01
C THR A 70 -4.78 -11.20 3.73
N GLN A 71 -4.65 -9.98 3.18
CA GLN A 71 -5.79 -9.15 2.79
C GLN A 71 -6.58 -9.76 1.64
N ARG A 72 -5.92 -10.27 0.60
CA ARG A 72 -6.55 -10.96 -0.53
C ARG A 72 -7.28 -12.23 -0.09
N LYS A 73 -6.65 -13.07 0.75
CA LYS A 73 -7.30 -14.25 1.37
C LYS A 73 -8.56 -13.87 2.13
N ARG A 74 -8.53 -12.78 2.91
CA ARG A 74 -9.71 -12.30 3.64
C ARG A 74 -10.88 -11.99 2.69
N LEU A 75 -10.60 -11.35 1.56
CA LEU A 75 -11.62 -11.08 0.55
C LEU A 75 -12.16 -12.37 -0.09
N LEU A 76 -11.27 -13.28 -0.49
CA LEU A 76 -11.65 -14.58 -1.07
C LEU A 76 -12.51 -15.41 -0.12
N ARG A 77 -12.22 -15.40 1.19
CA ARG A 77 -13.06 -16.05 2.21
C ARG A 77 -14.41 -15.39 2.38
N ARG A 78 -14.44 -14.05 2.40
CA ARG A 78 -15.69 -13.28 2.52
C ARG A 78 -16.62 -13.52 1.33
N LEU A 79 -16.07 -13.64 0.13
CA LEU A 79 -16.81 -13.93 -1.10
C LEU A 79 -17.01 -15.43 -1.36
N GLN A 80 -16.58 -16.29 -0.44
CA GLN A 80 -16.74 -17.75 -0.48
C GLN A 80 -16.00 -18.45 -1.64
N TYR A 81 -14.90 -17.90 -2.14
CA TYR A 81 -13.98 -18.61 -3.06
C TYR A 81 -13.09 -19.60 -2.32
N ALA A 82 -12.85 -19.35 -1.03
CA ALA A 82 -12.19 -20.27 -0.10
C ALA A 82 -12.96 -20.28 1.23
N ASP A 83 -12.85 -21.37 1.99
CA ASP A 83 -13.41 -21.46 3.33
C ASP A 83 -12.48 -20.85 4.40
N ASN A 84 -12.89 -20.93 5.68
CA ASN A 84 -12.10 -20.38 6.79
C ASN A 84 -10.75 -21.08 7.01
N ASN A 85 -10.55 -22.27 6.44
CA ASN A 85 -9.32 -23.06 6.48
C ASN A 85 -8.47 -22.90 5.21
N ASP A 86 -8.76 -21.91 4.36
CA ASP A 86 -8.12 -21.68 3.06
C ASP A 86 -8.35 -22.82 2.04
N ILE A 87 -9.40 -23.62 2.22
CA ILE A 87 -9.77 -24.68 1.26
C ILE A 87 -10.64 -24.07 0.17
N ILE A 88 -10.25 -24.29 -1.09
CA ILE A 88 -10.98 -23.78 -2.27
C ILE A 88 -12.39 -24.38 -2.35
N THR A 89 -13.38 -23.54 -2.64
CA THR A 89 -14.78 -23.95 -2.86
C THR A 89 -15.06 -24.18 -4.35
N ASP A 90 -16.27 -24.62 -4.70
CA ASP A 90 -16.68 -24.74 -6.11
C ASP A 90 -16.72 -23.38 -6.84
N LYS A 91 -17.06 -22.31 -6.12
CA LYS A 91 -16.96 -20.92 -6.61
C LYS A 91 -15.51 -20.54 -6.88
N GLY A 92 -14.62 -20.90 -5.94
CA GLY A 92 -13.17 -20.83 -6.10
C GLY A 92 -12.68 -21.49 -7.38
N ARG A 93 -13.08 -22.75 -7.58
CA ARG A 93 -12.72 -23.54 -8.77
C ARG A 93 -13.24 -22.91 -10.06
N CYS A 94 -14.47 -22.41 -10.04
CA CYS A 94 -15.05 -21.70 -11.19
C CYS A 94 -14.22 -20.47 -11.59
N ALA A 95 -13.77 -19.66 -10.62
CA ALA A 95 -12.90 -18.52 -10.92
C ALA A 95 -11.55 -18.95 -11.50
N CYS A 96 -10.98 -20.07 -11.05
CA CYS A 96 -9.71 -20.57 -11.60
C CYS A 96 -9.78 -20.94 -13.10
N GLU A 97 -10.97 -21.15 -13.66
CA GLU A 97 -11.16 -21.43 -15.09
C GLU A 97 -11.28 -20.14 -15.94
N LEU A 98 -11.34 -18.96 -15.31
CA LEU A 98 -11.42 -17.68 -16.00
C LEU A 98 -10.04 -17.04 -16.06
N SER A 99 -9.49 -16.91 -17.27
CA SER A 99 -8.22 -16.22 -17.53
C SER A 99 -8.40 -14.75 -17.96
N ALA A 100 -9.44 -14.09 -17.44
CA ALA A 100 -9.79 -12.70 -17.79
C ALA A 100 -9.20 -11.70 -16.78
N SER A 101 -9.11 -10.42 -17.15
CA SER A 101 -8.54 -9.35 -16.30
C SER A 101 -9.32 -9.15 -14.98
N ASP A 102 -10.60 -9.54 -14.93
CA ASP A 102 -11.46 -9.45 -13.74
C ASP A 102 -12.26 -10.75 -13.51
N GLU A 103 -11.53 -11.81 -13.15
CA GLU A 103 -12.06 -13.14 -12.84
C GLU A 103 -13.08 -13.18 -11.70
N LEU A 104 -12.91 -12.31 -10.68
CA LEU A 104 -13.82 -12.25 -9.54
C LEU A 104 -15.16 -11.65 -9.95
N MET A 105 -15.16 -10.50 -10.64
CA MET A 105 -16.41 -9.87 -11.08
C MET A 105 -17.20 -10.78 -12.03
N LEU A 106 -16.52 -11.42 -12.99
CA LEU A 106 -17.17 -12.38 -13.89
C LEU A 106 -17.77 -13.58 -13.16
N THR A 107 -17.07 -14.11 -12.15
CA THR A 107 -17.58 -15.23 -11.36
C THR A 107 -18.76 -14.82 -10.48
N GLU A 108 -18.73 -13.62 -9.88
CA GLU A 108 -19.89 -13.07 -9.15
C GLU A 108 -21.10 -12.91 -10.07
N MET A 109 -20.91 -12.36 -11.27
CA MET A 109 -22.00 -12.19 -12.25
C MET A 109 -22.60 -13.53 -12.69
N LEU A 110 -21.76 -14.55 -12.84
CA LEU A 110 -22.21 -15.90 -13.16
C LEU A 110 -23.05 -16.48 -12.02
N TYR A 111 -22.56 -16.40 -10.78
CA TYR A 111 -23.26 -16.92 -9.60
C TYR A 111 -24.51 -16.13 -9.21
N ALA A 112 -24.56 -14.83 -9.54
CA ALA A 112 -25.74 -13.99 -9.39
C ALA A 112 -26.78 -14.20 -10.50
N GLY A 113 -26.48 -15.04 -11.50
CA GLY A 113 -27.38 -15.33 -12.60
C GLY A 113 -27.56 -14.17 -13.59
N VAL A 114 -26.62 -13.22 -13.66
CA VAL A 114 -26.76 -12.04 -14.53
C VAL A 114 -26.95 -12.41 -16.01
N PHE A 115 -26.33 -13.52 -16.44
CA PHE A 115 -26.36 -13.97 -17.82
C PHE A 115 -27.59 -14.81 -18.20
N THR A 116 -28.44 -15.23 -17.23
CA THR A 116 -29.56 -16.15 -17.52
C THR A 116 -30.61 -15.55 -18.44
N ASP A 117 -30.85 -14.25 -18.30
CA ASP A 117 -31.92 -13.54 -19.00
C ASP A 117 -31.42 -12.72 -20.20
N LEU A 118 -30.15 -12.90 -20.58
CA LEU A 118 -29.52 -12.15 -21.68
C LEU A 118 -29.50 -12.97 -22.96
N SER A 119 -29.76 -12.31 -24.09
CA SER A 119 -29.51 -12.92 -25.40
C SER A 119 -28.01 -13.09 -25.66
N SER A 120 -27.63 -13.98 -26.58
CA SER A 120 -26.24 -14.19 -26.96
C SER A 120 -25.52 -12.90 -27.39
N ALA A 121 -26.23 -12.01 -28.10
CA ALA A 121 -25.71 -10.71 -28.50
C ALA A 121 -25.46 -9.78 -27.30
N GLN A 122 -26.36 -9.79 -26.30
CA GLN A 122 -26.19 -9.01 -25.08
C GLN A 122 -25.06 -9.56 -24.20
N VAL A 123 -24.92 -10.88 -24.09
CA VAL A 123 -23.79 -11.52 -23.40
C VAL A 123 -22.48 -11.12 -24.05
N ALA A 124 -22.37 -11.22 -25.39
CA ALA A 124 -21.17 -10.81 -26.11
C ALA A 124 -20.83 -9.32 -25.92
N ALA A 125 -21.85 -8.45 -25.95
CA ALA A 125 -21.66 -7.03 -25.70
C ALA A 125 -21.16 -6.75 -24.27
N LEU A 126 -21.70 -7.44 -23.27
CA LEU A 126 -21.30 -7.27 -21.87
C LEU A 126 -19.88 -7.81 -21.61
N LEU A 127 -19.55 -8.98 -22.17
CA LEU A 127 -18.23 -9.58 -22.06
C LEU A 127 -17.16 -8.76 -22.80
N SER A 128 -17.53 -7.98 -23.82
CA SER A 128 -16.58 -7.09 -24.50
C SER A 128 -15.91 -6.06 -23.56
N CYS A 129 -16.61 -5.68 -22.48
CA CYS A 129 -16.09 -4.79 -21.44
C CYS A 129 -14.94 -5.39 -20.62
N PHE A 130 -14.76 -6.72 -20.64
CA PHE A 130 -13.69 -7.42 -19.91
C PHE A 130 -12.49 -7.78 -20.78
N VAL A 131 -12.57 -7.53 -22.09
CA VAL A 131 -11.54 -7.90 -23.07
C VAL A 131 -10.80 -6.67 -23.60
N PHE A 132 -11.51 -5.56 -23.79
CA PHE A 132 -10.92 -4.33 -24.32
C PHE A 132 -10.55 -3.36 -23.20
N GLU A 133 -9.25 -3.15 -22.98
CA GLU A 133 -8.71 -2.31 -21.90
C GLU A 133 -8.24 -0.92 -22.36
N GLU A 134 -8.22 -0.65 -23.66
CA GLU A 134 -7.75 0.65 -24.17
C GLU A 134 -8.82 1.74 -24.08
N ASN A 135 -8.37 3.00 -24.08
CA ASN A 135 -9.29 4.13 -24.16
C ASN A 135 -9.83 4.29 -25.58
N ALA A 136 -11.15 4.19 -25.75
CA ALA A 136 -11.84 4.42 -27.02
C ALA A 136 -12.98 5.42 -26.87
N LYS A 137 -13.39 6.01 -28.00
CA LYS A 137 -14.59 6.85 -28.04
C LYS A 137 -15.81 5.98 -27.77
N THR A 138 -16.54 6.26 -26.70
CA THR A 138 -17.75 5.52 -26.32
C THR A 138 -18.90 5.82 -27.28
N PRO A 139 -19.45 4.81 -27.98
CA PRO A 139 -20.63 5.01 -28.82
C PRO A 139 -21.88 5.29 -27.96
N LYS A 140 -22.91 5.89 -28.56
CA LYS A 140 -24.22 6.00 -27.89
C LYS A 140 -24.80 4.59 -27.73
N LEU A 141 -24.93 4.13 -26.49
CA LEU A 141 -25.51 2.82 -26.20
C LEU A 141 -27.01 2.81 -26.48
N ALA A 142 -27.48 1.68 -27.04
CA ALA A 142 -28.90 1.36 -27.06
C ALA A 142 -29.42 1.18 -25.62
N GLU A 143 -30.71 1.44 -25.42
CA GLU A 143 -31.35 1.35 -24.10
C GLU A 143 -31.25 -0.06 -23.50
N GLU A 144 -31.39 -1.08 -24.34
CA GLU A 144 -31.28 -2.50 -23.98
C GLU A 144 -29.88 -2.86 -23.42
N LEU A 145 -28.81 -2.32 -24.00
CA LEU A 145 -27.43 -2.53 -23.53
C LEU A 145 -27.12 -1.69 -22.29
N SER A 146 -27.76 -0.53 -22.16
CA SER A 146 -27.63 0.33 -20.98
C SER A 146 -28.19 -0.34 -19.72
N GLY A 147 -29.23 -1.18 -19.87
CA GLY A 147 -29.72 -2.05 -18.80
C GLY A 147 -28.69 -3.10 -18.36
N CYS A 148 -28.03 -3.74 -19.33
CA CYS A 148 -27.00 -4.75 -19.07
C CYS A 148 -25.78 -4.16 -18.35
N LEU A 149 -25.30 -3.00 -18.81
CA LEU A 149 -24.17 -2.31 -18.20
C LEU A 149 -24.47 -1.87 -16.76
N ARG A 150 -25.70 -1.45 -16.47
CA ARG A 150 -26.12 -1.13 -15.09
C ARG A 150 -26.03 -2.33 -14.16
N LYS A 151 -26.35 -3.55 -14.62
CA LYS A 151 -26.21 -4.76 -13.81
C LYS A 151 -24.75 -5.00 -13.39
N LEU A 152 -23.79 -4.72 -14.28
CA LEU A 152 -22.36 -4.80 -13.97
C LEU A 152 -21.96 -3.83 -12.85
N HIS A 153 -22.42 -2.58 -12.89
CA HIS A 153 -22.08 -1.57 -11.89
C HIS A 153 -22.74 -1.75 -10.50
N VAL A 154 -23.84 -2.51 -10.41
CA VAL A 154 -24.63 -2.69 -9.17
C VAL A 154 -24.34 -4.03 -8.47
N SER A 155 -23.71 -4.99 -9.16
CA SER A 155 -23.45 -6.33 -8.60
C SER A 155 -22.23 -6.41 -7.67
N VAL A 156 -21.74 -5.26 -7.17
CA VAL A 156 -20.63 -5.14 -6.21
C VAL A 156 -21.08 -4.37 -4.98
#